data_AF-A0A5B6ZAR5-F1
#
_entry.id   AF-A0A5B6ZAR5-F1
#
_cell.length_a   1.000
_cell.length_b   1.000
_cell.length_c   1.000
_cell.angle_alpha   90.00
_cell.angle_beta   90.00
_cell.angle_gamma   90.00
#
_symmetry.space_group_name_H-M   'P 1'
#
loop_
_entity.id
_entity.type
_entity.pdbx_description
1 polymer ?
#
loop_
_entity_poly.entity_id
_entity_poly.type
_entity_poly.pdbx_seq_one_letter_code
_entity_poly.pdbx_strand_id
1 'polypeptide(L)'
;MMGSVKKAESKKPPGLIDLVFSWSIADVCNKNLYKGKVKQIPKTFSSKDDYMKSFIYPLIEETHADLFSSMTTVSRAPTREILAIHISKKFKPPKVLCYNISLKRMGDIEKGEGTYEPEVGDLIALTEVRPKCIDDLNRPKGPYLIALVQGARGDSSPDILPVLSSKPVMFDQDAQKDKKGATLFAIFLTNMTTNIRIWKALNSEVKGGNMNIIQKVLRSDTTVGANCTRCFSEENESVSVSKARDAIVPFRLDNSQKAAVLNCIATRQCYHQNTVKLIWGPPGTGKTKTVASLLFALLRMKCRTLTCAPTNIAVIGVTARLMSLVIDSLGYDTTYGLGDIVLFGNGE
;
A
#
# COMPACT_ATOMS: atom_id res chain seq x y z
N MET A 1 -12.73 -33.52 42.22
CA MET A 1 -12.69 -33.49 40.73
C MET A 1 -13.46 -32.27 40.25
N MET A 2 -12.75 -31.19 39.92
CA MET A 2 -13.32 -30.05 39.19
C MET A 2 -12.57 -29.96 37.87
N GLY A 3 -13.28 -30.22 36.78
CA GLY A 3 -12.74 -30.20 35.43
C GLY A 3 -12.40 -28.78 35.01
N SER A 4 -11.14 -28.56 34.64
CA SER A 4 -10.70 -27.33 34.00
C SER A 4 -11.28 -27.24 32.59
N VAL A 5 -12.30 -26.40 32.43
CA VAL A 5 -12.85 -26.01 31.13
C VAL A 5 -11.76 -25.28 30.35
N LYS A 6 -11.23 -25.93 29.29
CA LYS A 6 -10.33 -25.29 28.33
C LYS A 6 -11.08 -24.15 27.65
N LYS A 7 -10.70 -22.91 27.97
CA LYS A 7 -11.14 -21.71 27.27
C LYS A 7 -10.77 -21.86 25.80
N ALA A 8 -11.77 -21.92 24.91
CA ALA A 8 -11.54 -21.91 23.48
C ALA A 8 -10.85 -20.59 23.11
N GLU A 9 -9.60 -20.66 22.64
CA GLU A 9 -8.91 -19.51 22.07
C GLU A 9 -9.75 -18.99 20.89
N SER A 10 -10.29 -17.77 21.00
CA SER A 10 -10.96 -17.11 19.89
C SER A 10 -9.95 -16.96 18.74
N LYS A 11 -10.10 -17.76 17.70
CA LYS A 11 -9.25 -17.66 16.49
C LYS A 11 -9.37 -16.24 15.95
N LYS A 12 -8.27 -15.49 15.94
CA LYS A 12 -8.21 -14.21 15.23
C LYS A 12 -8.63 -14.45 13.78
N PRO A 13 -9.44 -13.56 13.18
CA PRO A 13 -9.78 -13.69 11.77
C PRO A 13 -8.50 -13.73 10.93
N PRO A 14 -8.43 -14.59 9.90
CA PRO A 14 -7.25 -14.73 9.05
C PRO A 14 -6.91 -13.39 8.39
N GLY A 15 -5.63 -13.09 8.27
CA GLY A 15 -5.17 -11.95 7.48
C GLY A 15 -5.35 -12.19 5.98
N LEU A 16 -5.21 -11.14 5.17
CA LEU A 16 -5.29 -11.28 3.70
C LEU A 16 -4.32 -12.35 3.16
N ILE A 17 -3.09 -12.39 3.69
CA ILE A 17 -2.07 -13.38 3.27
C ILE A 17 -2.54 -14.81 3.57
N ASP A 18 -3.11 -15.04 4.76
CA ASP A 18 -3.63 -16.35 5.16
C ASP A 18 -4.77 -16.79 4.23
N LEU A 19 -5.62 -15.84 3.82
CA LEU A 19 -6.70 -16.10 2.87
C LEU A 19 -6.14 -16.47 1.49
N VAL A 20 -5.19 -15.69 0.95
CA VAL A 20 -4.57 -15.99 -0.35
C VAL A 20 -3.85 -17.35 -0.32
N PHE A 21 -3.15 -17.66 0.76
CA PHE A 21 -2.48 -18.95 0.94
C PHE A 21 -3.45 -20.14 1.08
N SER A 22 -4.71 -19.88 1.42
CA SER A 22 -5.74 -20.91 1.53
C SER A 22 -6.36 -21.29 0.18
N TRP A 23 -6.22 -20.45 -0.86
CA TRP A 23 -6.80 -20.72 -2.16
C TRP A 23 -6.09 -21.88 -2.88
N SER A 24 -6.89 -22.85 -3.33
CA SER A 24 -6.45 -23.85 -4.30
C SER A 24 -6.41 -23.24 -5.72
N ILE A 25 -5.81 -23.96 -6.68
CA ILE A 25 -5.88 -23.56 -8.10
C ILE A 25 -7.33 -23.46 -8.57
N ALA A 26 -8.18 -24.40 -8.15
CA ALA A 26 -9.60 -24.39 -8.47
C ALA A 26 -10.28 -23.14 -7.92
N ASP A 27 -9.94 -22.71 -6.70
CA ASP A 27 -10.45 -21.47 -6.10
C ASP A 27 -9.97 -20.25 -6.90
N VAL A 28 -8.67 -20.16 -7.22
CA VAL A 28 -8.12 -19.06 -8.02
C VAL A 28 -8.77 -19.00 -9.41
N CYS A 29 -9.01 -20.15 -10.04
CA CYS A 29 -9.64 -20.23 -11.37
C CYS A 29 -11.15 -19.99 -11.34
N ASN A 30 -11.79 -20.01 -10.17
CA ASN A 30 -13.21 -19.80 -10.03
C ASN A 30 -13.55 -18.31 -10.01
N LYS A 31 -13.90 -17.75 -11.17
CA LYS A 31 -14.38 -16.36 -11.33
C LYS A 31 -15.60 -16.00 -10.48
N ASN A 32 -16.30 -16.97 -9.90
CA ASN A 32 -17.48 -16.75 -9.08
C ASN A 32 -17.22 -17.00 -7.58
N LEU A 33 -15.96 -17.16 -7.15
CA LEU A 33 -15.60 -17.52 -5.78
C LEU A 33 -16.23 -16.58 -4.73
N TYR A 34 -16.28 -15.28 -5.00
CA TYR A 34 -16.88 -14.28 -4.10
C TYR A 34 -18.12 -13.56 -4.67
N LYS A 35 -18.69 -14.02 -5.79
CA LYS A 35 -19.83 -13.35 -6.47
C LYS A 35 -21.02 -13.05 -5.55
N GLY A 36 -21.35 -13.93 -4.60
CA GLY A 36 -22.44 -13.74 -3.63
C GLY A 36 -22.06 -12.96 -2.37
N LYS A 37 -20.77 -12.63 -2.19
CA LYS A 37 -20.23 -11.97 -0.99
C LYS A 37 -19.92 -10.50 -1.23
N VAL A 38 -19.56 -10.13 -2.46
CA VAL A 38 -19.40 -8.72 -2.87
C VAL A 38 -20.78 -8.08 -3.00
N LYS A 39 -21.07 -7.14 -2.11
CA LYS A 39 -22.32 -6.35 -2.12
C LYS A 39 -22.05 -4.97 -2.68
N GLN A 40 -23.09 -4.33 -3.23
CA GLN A 40 -23.01 -2.93 -3.62
C GLN A 40 -22.64 -2.08 -2.39
N ILE A 41 -21.60 -1.25 -2.54
CA ILE A 41 -21.15 -0.36 -1.47
C ILE A 41 -22.23 0.69 -1.21
N PRO A 42 -22.74 0.83 0.03
CA PRO A 42 -23.73 1.83 0.37
C PRO A 42 -23.24 3.27 0.12
N LYS A 43 -24.17 4.20 -0.13
CA LYS A 43 -23.87 5.63 -0.22
C LYS A 43 -23.62 6.27 1.15
N THR A 44 -24.14 5.65 2.21
CA THR A 44 -24.07 6.13 3.60
C THR A 44 -23.84 4.93 4.52
N PHE A 45 -23.16 5.16 5.63
CA PHE A 45 -22.76 4.09 6.56
C PHE A 45 -23.31 4.34 7.95
N SER A 46 -23.79 3.28 8.59
CA SER A 46 -24.37 3.33 9.93
C SER A 46 -23.32 3.51 11.03
N SER A 47 -22.11 3.04 10.78
CA SER A 47 -20.97 3.08 11.71
C SER A 47 -19.65 3.02 10.96
N LYS A 48 -18.54 3.24 11.67
CA LYS A 48 -17.19 3.09 11.14
C LYS A 48 -16.87 1.64 10.79
N ASP A 49 -17.27 0.73 11.68
CA ASP A 49 -17.22 -0.71 11.48
C ASP A 49 -17.93 -1.13 10.18
N ASP A 50 -19.14 -0.62 9.94
CA ASP A 50 -19.95 -0.88 8.75
C ASP A 50 -19.26 -0.37 7.48
N TYR A 51 -18.68 0.84 7.54
CA TYR A 51 -17.83 1.38 6.48
C TYR A 51 -16.65 0.45 6.19
N MET A 52 -15.82 0.14 7.19
CA MET A 52 -14.61 -0.67 7.00
C MET A 52 -14.93 -2.07 6.45
N LYS A 53 -15.96 -2.72 7.00
CA LYS A 53 -16.39 -4.06 6.57
C LYS A 53 -16.93 -4.08 5.14
N SER A 54 -17.52 -2.99 4.67
CA SER A 54 -18.06 -2.89 3.30
C SER A 54 -16.98 -3.02 2.21
N PHE A 55 -15.71 -2.72 2.52
CA PHE A 55 -14.60 -2.81 1.56
C PHE A 55 -13.80 -4.12 1.66
N ILE A 56 -14.08 -4.98 2.65
CA ILE A 56 -13.33 -6.23 2.86
C ILE A 56 -13.50 -7.19 1.68
N TYR A 57 -14.73 -7.50 1.28
CA TYR A 57 -14.97 -8.41 0.14
C TYR A 57 -14.58 -7.81 -1.21
N PRO A 58 -14.82 -6.52 -1.51
CA PRO A 58 -14.25 -5.89 -2.70
C PRO A 58 -12.74 -6.05 -2.81
N LEU A 59 -11.98 -5.83 -1.73
CA LEU A 59 -10.53 -6.00 -1.71
C LEU A 59 -10.10 -7.46 -1.93
N ILE A 60 -10.84 -8.41 -1.33
CA ILE A 60 -10.59 -9.84 -1.52
C ILE A 60 -10.82 -10.23 -2.99
N GLU A 61 -11.91 -9.77 -3.60
CA GLU A 61 -12.23 -10.04 -5.01
C GLU A 61 -11.21 -9.38 -5.94
N GLU A 62 -10.78 -8.15 -5.67
CA GLU A 62 -9.71 -7.49 -6.42
C GLU A 62 -8.40 -8.29 -6.35
N THR A 63 -8.01 -8.72 -5.15
CA THR A 63 -6.81 -9.56 -4.94
C THR A 63 -6.94 -10.91 -5.67
N HIS A 64 -8.13 -11.51 -5.65
CA HIS A 64 -8.41 -12.77 -6.32
C HIS A 64 -8.35 -12.62 -7.85
N ALA A 65 -8.98 -11.58 -8.40
CA ALA A 65 -9.00 -11.29 -9.82
C ALA A 65 -7.59 -10.97 -10.37
N ASP A 66 -6.79 -10.22 -9.62
CA ASP A 66 -5.39 -9.95 -9.95
C ASP A 66 -4.58 -11.25 -10.03
N LEU A 67 -4.70 -12.11 -9.00
CA LEU A 67 -4.02 -13.39 -8.99
C LEU A 67 -4.48 -14.31 -10.12
N PHE A 68 -5.79 -14.38 -10.38
CA PHE A 68 -6.36 -15.13 -11.49
C PHE A 68 -5.80 -14.66 -12.83
N SER A 69 -5.78 -13.34 -13.07
CA SER A 69 -5.19 -12.74 -14.27
C SER A 69 -3.75 -13.19 -14.45
N SER A 70 -2.92 -13.07 -13.42
CA SER A 70 -1.52 -13.51 -13.45
C SER A 70 -1.36 -15.01 -13.76
N MET A 71 -2.20 -15.86 -13.17
CA MET A 71 -2.19 -17.30 -13.45
C MET A 71 -2.53 -17.63 -14.90
N THR A 72 -3.45 -16.89 -15.53
CA THR A 72 -3.79 -17.11 -16.95
C THR A 72 -2.65 -16.74 -17.90
N THR A 73 -1.77 -15.82 -17.49
CA THR A 73 -0.60 -15.38 -18.27
C THR A 73 0.73 -15.95 -17.76
N VAL A 74 0.68 -16.99 -16.91
CA VAL A 74 1.87 -17.50 -16.19
C VAL A 74 3.00 -17.95 -17.11
N SER A 75 2.70 -18.36 -18.34
CA SER A 75 3.70 -18.78 -19.34
C SER A 75 4.65 -17.66 -19.77
N ARG A 76 4.23 -16.40 -19.61
CA ARG A 76 5.01 -15.20 -19.91
C ARG A 76 5.54 -14.51 -18.65
N ALA A 77 5.25 -15.07 -17.47
CA ALA A 77 5.64 -14.45 -16.22
C ALA A 77 7.17 -14.45 -16.05
N PRO A 78 7.74 -13.36 -15.49
CA PRO A 78 9.15 -13.33 -15.11
C PRO A 78 9.48 -14.54 -14.23
N THR A 79 10.56 -15.23 -14.57
CA THR A 79 10.97 -16.46 -13.88
C THR A 79 12.45 -16.40 -13.52
N ARG A 80 12.85 -17.04 -12.43
CA ARG A 80 14.25 -17.19 -12.04
C ARG A 80 14.51 -18.56 -11.41
N GLU A 81 15.62 -19.16 -11.81
CA GLU A 81 16.07 -20.46 -11.30
C GLU A 81 16.48 -20.35 -9.81
N ILE A 82 16.09 -21.34 -9.02
CA ILE A 82 16.41 -21.48 -7.61
C ILE A 82 17.55 -22.50 -7.48
N LEU A 83 18.65 -22.08 -6.87
CA LEU A 83 19.81 -22.92 -6.60
C LEU A 83 19.63 -23.75 -5.32
N ALA A 84 19.03 -23.15 -4.29
CA ALA A 84 18.82 -23.80 -3.01
C ALA A 84 17.70 -23.13 -2.21
N ILE A 85 17.08 -23.89 -1.31
CA ILE A 85 16.11 -23.40 -0.34
C ILE A 85 16.58 -23.83 1.05
N HIS A 86 16.74 -22.85 1.95
CA HIS A 86 17.18 -23.08 3.32
C HIS A 86 16.10 -22.66 4.31
N ILE A 87 15.95 -23.41 5.40
CA ILE A 87 15.08 -23.02 6.50
C ILE A 87 15.61 -21.74 7.13
N SER A 88 14.76 -20.74 7.30
CA SER A 88 15.14 -19.48 7.94
C SER A 88 15.18 -19.62 9.46
N LYS A 89 16.00 -18.80 10.14
CA LYS A 89 15.98 -18.69 11.62
C LYS A 89 14.61 -18.32 12.19
N LYS A 90 13.73 -17.72 11.37
CA LYS A 90 12.37 -17.33 11.74
C LYS A 90 11.34 -18.45 11.58
N PHE A 91 11.74 -19.63 11.08
CA PHE A 91 10.87 -20.78 10.87
C PHE A 91 10.34 -21.31 12.21
N LYS A 92 9.01 -21.30 12.37
CA LYS A 92 8.30 -21.75 13.57
C LYS A 92 7.00 -22.47 13.16
N PRO A 93 7.07 -23.76 12.82
CA PRO A 93 5.90 -24.51 12.36
C PRO A 93 4.89 -24.73 13.49
N PRO A 94 3.59 -24.89 13.19
CA PRO A 94 2.97 -24.75 11.87
C PRO A 94 2.67 -23.28 11.48
N LYS A 95 2.93 -22.31 12.37
CA LYS A 95 2.42 -20.93 12.23
C LYS A 95 3.25 -20.04 11.30
N VAL A 96 4.55 -20.29 11.17
CA VAL A 96 5.47 -19.44 10.40
C VAL A 96 6.42 -20.33 9.59
N LEU A 97 6.22 -20.37 8.27
CA LEU A 97 6.98 -21.19 7.34
C LEU A 97 7.96 -20.33 6.54
N CYS A 98 8.94 -19.74 7.21
CA CYS A 98 9.94 -18.88 6.58
C CYS A 98 11.14 -19.64 6.02
N TYR A 99 11.52 -19.30 4.79
CA TYR A 99 12.67 -19.88 4.09
C TYR A 99 13.54 -18.76 3.50
N ASN A 100 14.79 -19.10 3.21
CA ASN A 100 15.73 -18.29 2.46
C ASN A 100 16.00 -19.02 1.13
N ILE A 101 15.62 -18.41 0.01
CA ILE A 101 15.79 -18.97 -1.34
C ILE A 101 17.03 -18.35 -1.97
N SER A 102 17.97 -19.18 -2.42
CA SER A 102 19.13 -18.75 -3.19
C SER A 102 18.79 -18.78 -4.68
N LEU A 103 18.82 -17.62 -5.34
CA LEU A 103 18.49 -17.50 -6.77
C LEU A 103 19.75 -17.53 -7.64
N LYS A 104 19.62 -18.03 -8.87
CA LYS A 104 20.70 -17.95 -9.86
C LYS A 104 21.07 -16.49 -10.14
N ARG A 105 22.36 -16.17 -10.23
CA ARG A 105 22.84 -14.77 -10.40
C ARG A 105 22.43 -14.20 -11.75
N MET A 106 22.15 -12.90 -11.79
CA MET A 106 21.73 -12.21 -13.02
C MET A 106 22.79 -12.27 -14.13
N GLY A 107 24.08 -12.20 -13.78
CA GLY A 107 25.19 -12.28 -14.73
C GLY A 107 25.36 -13.66 -15.39
N ASP A 108 24.76 -14.70 -14.82
CA ASP A 108 24.84 -16.08 -15.29
C ASP A 108 23.61 -16.48 -16.13
N ILE A 109 22.72 -15.53 -16.45
CA ILE A 109 21.50 -15.77 -17.23
C ILE A 109 21.76 -15.42 -18.69
N GLU A 110 21.54 -16.38 -19.59
CA GLU A 110 21.58 -16.15 -21.04
C GLU A 110 20.55 -15.08 -21.44
N LYS A 111 20.98 -14.06 -22.19
CA LYS A 111 20.12 -12.97 -22.66
C LYS A 111 19.03 -13.54 -23.57
N GLY A 112 17.78 -13.55 -23.11
CA GLY A 112 16.67 -14.03 -23.96
C GLY A 112 15.28 -13.85 -23.41
N GLU A 113 15.05 -13.95 -22.09
CA GLU A 113 13.69 -13.89 -21.53
C GLU A 113 13.68 -13.21 -20.15
N GLY A 114 12.59 -12.51 -19.84
CA GLY A 114 12.43 -11.64 -18.68
C GLY A 114 12.90 -12.28 -17.38
N THR A 115 14.03 -11.80 -16.86
CA THR A 115 14.63 -12.26 -15.62
C THR A 115 13.90 -11.67 -14.43
N TYR A 116 13.34 -12.52 -13.58
CA TYR A 116 12.65 -12.06 -12.38
C TYR A 116 13.62 -11.43 -11.37
N GLU A 117 13.38 -10.17 -11.03
CA GLU A 117 14.00 -9.47 -9.91
C GLU A 117 12.97 -9.36 -8.77
N PRO A 118 13.17 -10.08 -7.65
CA PRO A 118 12.20 -10.07 -6.56
C PRO A 118 12.13 -8.75 -5.81
N GLU A 119 10.91 -8.33 -5.51
CA GLU A 119 10.57 -7.21 -4.65
C GLU A 119 9.82 -7.64 -3.40
N VAL A 120 9.85 -6.78 -2.37
CA VAL A 120 9.11 -7.03 -1.13
C VAL A 120 7.61 -7.04 -1.43
N GLY A 121 6.92 -8.08 -0.95
CA GLY A 121 5.50 -8.26 -1.18
C GLY A 121 5.15 -9.02 -2.46
N ASP A 122 6.14 -9.44 -3.25
CA ASP A 122 5.89 -10.33 -4.39
C ASP A 122 5.34 -11.66 -3.92
N LEU A 123 4.23 -12.06 -4.53
CA LEU A 123 3.66 -13.38 -4.46
C LEU A 123 4.26 -14.20 -5.61
N ILE A 124 4.93 -15.30 -5.26
CA ILE A 124 5.62 -16.16 -6.23
C ILE A 124 5.08 -17.58 -6.19
N ALA A 125 5.09 -18.23 -7.33
CA ALA A 125 4.95 -19.68 -7.45
C ALA A 125 6.33 -20.34 -7.44
N LEU A 126 6.47 -21.39 -6.64
CA LEU A 126 7.62 -22.29 -6.61
C LEU A 126 7.24 -23.57 -7.34
N THR A 127 8.00 -23.93 -8.39
CA THR A 127 7.72 -25.07 -9.26
C THR A 127 8.99 -25.80 -9.68
N GLU A 128 8.88 -27.07 -10.04
CA GLU A 128 10.00 -27.87 -10.62
C GLU A 128 10.16 -27.67 -12.13
N VAL A 129 9.22 -26.96 -12.76
CA VAL A 129 9.24 -26.68 -14.18
C VAL A 129 8.88 -25.23 -14.43
N ARG A 130 9.44 -24.68 -15.51
CA ARG A 130 8.94 -23.42 -16.05
C ARG A 130 7.57 -23.65 -16.71
N PRO A 131 6.49 -23.03 -16.22
CA PRO A 131 5.16 -23.28 -16.72
C PRO A 131 5.00 -22.71 -18.14
N LYS A 132 4.35 -23.48 -19.01
CA LYS A 132 3.91 -23.06 -20.35
C LYS A 132 2.40 -22.79 -20.39
N CYS A 133 1.68 -23.29 -19.40
CA CYS A 133 0.27 -23.00 -19.16
C CYS A 133 -0.04 -23.12 -17.67
N ILE A 134 -1.28 -22.78 -17.29
CA ILE A 134 -1.75 -22.89 -15.91
C ILE A 134 -1.77 -24.34 -15.39
N ASP A 135 -1.99 -25.32 -16.26
CA ASP A 135 -2.06 -26.74 -15.88
C ASP A 135 -0.69 -27.26 -15.39
N ASP A 136 0.40 -26.64 -15.82
CA ASP A 136 1.75 -26.97 -15.34
C ASP A 136 1.93 -26.67 -13.84
N LEU A 137 1.09 -25.81 -13.26
CA LEU A 137 1.07 -25.52 -11.82
C LEU A 137 0.34 -26.60 -11.02
N ASN A 138 -0.51 -27.42 -11.65
CA ASN A 138 -1.34 -28.43 -10.99
C ASN A 138 -0.86 -29.88 -11.21
N ARG A 139 0.44 -30.08 -11.36
CA ARG A 139 0.98 -31.42 -11.67
C ARG A 139 0.82 -32.37 -10.48
N PRO A 140 0.32 -33.61 -10.67
CA PRO A 140 0.04 -34.55 -9.57
C PRO A 140 1.24 -34.87 -8.67
N LYS A 141 2.46 -34.86 -9.23
CA LYS A 141 3.70 -35.19 -8.52
C LYS A 141 4.42 -33.98 -7.91
N GLY A 142 3.91 -32.77 -8.12
CA GLY A 142 4.56 -31.54 -7.67
C GLY A 142 3.65 -30.33 -7.91
N PRO A 143 2.54 -30.19 -7.15
CA PRO A 143 1.71 -29.00 -7.23
C PRO A 143 2.55 -27.78 -6.84
N TYR A 144 2.37 -26.67 -7.56
CA TYR A 144 3.06 -25.44 -7.24
C TYR A 144 2.78 -25.00 -5.79
N LEU A 145 3.77 -24.34 -5.20
CA LEU A 145 3.70 -23.78 -3.87
C LEU A 145 3.77 -22.27 -3.95
N ILE A 146 2.85 -21.57 -3.28
CA ILE A 146 2.88 -20.10 -3.22
C ILE A 146 3.73 -19.64 -2.04
N ALA A 147 4.57 -18.63 -2.27
CA ALA A 147 5.30 -17.94 -1.22
C ALA A 147 5.22 -16.42 -1.40
N LEU A 148 5.34 -15.69 -0.29
CA LEU A 148 5.35 -14.22 -0.25
C LEU A 148 6.73 -13.71 0.16
N VAL A 149 7.32 -12.84 -0.64
CA VAL A 149 8.62 -12.21 -0.36
C VAL A 149 8.52 -11.23 0.82
N GLN A 150 9.41 -11.35 1.82
CA GLN A 150 9.27 -10.68 3.13
C GLN A 150 10.18 -9.46 3.36
N GLY A 151 11.26 -9.24 2.61
CA GLY A 151 12.18 -8.14 2.94
C GLY A 151 13.56 -8.18 2.26
N ALA A 152 14.24 -7.03 2.29
CA ALA A 152 15.42 -6.68 1.51
C ALA A 152 16.55 -7.73 1.56
N ARG A 153 17.12 -7.96 0.38
CA ARG A 153 18.43 -8.58 0.18
C ARG A 153 19.40 -7.99 1.20
N GLY A 154 20.06 -8.82 2.01
CA GLY A 154 21.15 -8.32 2.83
C GLY A 154 22.28 -7.85 1.92
N ASP A 155 22.90 -6.70 2.21
CA ASP A 155 23.99 -6.11 1.40
C ASP A 155 25.14 -7.09 1.12
N SER A 156 25.32 -8.11 1.96
CA SER A 156 26.35 -9.14 1.87
C SER A 156 25.94 -10.38 1.06
N SER A 157 24.69 -10.51 0.63
CA SER A 157 24.19 -11.66 -0.14
C SER A 157 22.96 -11.27 -0.97
N PRO A 158 23.14 -10.55 -2.09
CA PRO A 158 22.02 -10.10 -2.91
C PRO A 158 21.14 -11.26 -3.37
N ASP A 159 21.68 -12.46 -3.60
CA ASP A 159 20.88 -13.55 -4.20
C ASP A 159 20.05 -14.35 -3.19
N ILE A 160 20.02 -13.97 -1.91
CA ILE A 160 19.19 -14.60 -0.89
C ILE A 160 17.86 -13.85 -0.76
N LEU A 161 16.77 -14.58 -1.00
CA LEU A 161 15.40 -14.11 -0.95
C LEU A 161 14.65 -14.68 0.27
N PRO A 162 14.37 -13.89 1.30
CA PRO A 162 13.55 -14.32 2.43
C PRO A 162 12.07 -14.40 2.01
N VAL A 163 11.46 -15.58 2.19
CA VAL A 163 10.07 -15.82 1.83
C VAL A 163 9.27 -16.42 2.97
N LEU A 164 7.96 -16.18 2.96
CA LEU A 164 6.97 -16.88 3.76
C LEU A 164 6.18 -17.81 2.86
N SER A 165 6.25 -19.12 3.09
CA SER A 165 5.56 -20.13 2.28
C SER A 165 4.15 -20.42 2.80
N SER A 166 3.21 -20.77 1.91
CA SER A 166 1.86 -21.20 2.27
C SER A 166 1.81 -22.57 2.95
N LYS A 167 2.73 -23.47 2.58
CA LYS A 167 2.86 -24.84 3.11
C LYS A 167 4.33 -25.22 3.29
N PRO A 168 4.64 -26.25 4.10
CA PRO A 168 6.01 -26.73 4.24
C PRO A 168 6.59 -27.10 2.88
N VAL A 169 7.78 -26.60 2.62
CA VAL A 169 8.54 -26.91 1.41
C VAL A 169 9.08 -28.33 1.56
N MET A 170 8.45 -29.30 0.90
CA MET A 170 8.86 -30.70 0.87
C MET A 170 9.57 -30.95 -0.47
N PHE A 171 10.82 -30.49 -0.59
CA PHE A 171 11.68 -30.88 -1.71
C PHE A 171 12.71 -31.87 -1.20
N ASP A 172 12.91 -32.94 -1.96
CA ASP A 172 13.68 -34.11 -1.55
C ASP A 172 15.13 -33.69 -1.24
N GLN A 173 15.50 -33.63 0.05
CA GLN A 173 16.84 -33.26 0.48
C GLN A 173 17.88 -34.34 0.08
N ASP A 174 17.42 -35.57 -0.19
CA ASP A 174 18.27 -36.67 -0.63
C ASP A 174 18.64 -36.56 -2.12
N ALA A 175 17.89 -35.81 -2.92
CA ALA A 175 18.20 -35.55 -4.33
C ALA A 175 19.41 -34.61 -4.55
N GLN A 176 19.98 -34.02 -3.49
CA GLN A 176 21.23 -33.26 -3.57
C GLN A 176 22.50 -34.13 -3.55
N LYS A 177 22.39 -35.42 -3.21
CA LYS A 177 23.53 -36.37 -3.27
C LYS A 177 23.74 -36.98 -4.65
N ASP A 178 22.70 -37.03 -5.48
CA ASP A 178 22.79 -37.44 -6.88
C ASP A 178 22.83 -36.20 -7.79
N LYS A 179 23.76 -36.17 -8.75
CA LYS A 179 24.10 -35.01 -9.61
C LYS A 179 22.99 -34.54 -10.59
N LYS A 180 21.71 -34.79 -10.30
CA LYS A 180 20.53 -34.29 -11.03
C LYS A 180 19.40 -33.95 -10.05
N GLY A 181 19.64 -33.02 -9.12
CA GLY A 181 18.56 -32.41 -8.35
C GLY A 181 17.55 -31.74 -9.29
N ALA A 182 16.25 -31.83 -8.98
CA ALA A 182 15.21 -31.16 -9.76
C ALA A 182 15.44 -29.64 -9.75
N THR A 183 15.56 -29.03 -10.93
CA THR A 183 15.70 -27.58 -11.06
C THR A 183 14.41 -26.90 -10.60
N LEU A 184 14.51 -26.03 -9.61
CA LEU A 184 13.37 -25.28 -9.10
C LEU A 184 13.33 -23.87 -9.72
N PHE A 185 12.13 -23.32 -9.85
CA PHE A 185 11.89 -22.00 -10.41
C PHE A 185 11.01 -21.17 -9.47
N ALA A 186 11.36 -19.89 -9.32
CA ALA A 186 10.52 -18.85 -8.75
C ALA A 186 9.86 -18.08 -9.89
N ILE A 187 8.53 -18.06 -9.92
CA ILE A 187 7.73 -17.37 -10.94
C ILE A 187 6.97 -16.25 -10.28
N PHE A 188 7.10 -15.02 -10.80
CA PHE A 188 6.34 -13.88 -10.33
C PHE A 188 4.85 -14.04 -10.67
N LEU A 189 3.97 -13.82 -9.69
CA LEU A 189 2.53 -13.80 -9.90
C LEU A 189 2.01 -12.36 -9.81
N THR A 190 2.11 -11.74 -8.64
CA THR A 190 1.61 -10.37 -8.40
C THR A 190 2.31 -9.77 -7.18
N ASN A 191 2.28 -8.45 -7.02
CA ASN A 191 2.76 -7.79 -5.81
C ASN A 191 1.60 -7.45 -4.86
N MET A 192 1.63 -8.04 -3.67
CA MET A 192 0.56 -7.93 -2.68
C MET A 192 0.68 -6.70 -1.77
N THR A 193 1.71 -5.85 -1.93
CA THR A 193 2.02 -4.77 -0.98
C THR A 193 0.86 -3.80 -0.81
N THR A 194 0.24 -3.37 -1.91
CA THR A 194 -0.91 -2.45 -1.89
C THR A 194 -2.09 -3.07 -1.16
N ASN A 195 -2.48 -4.29 -1.54
CA ASN A 195 -3.64 -4.97 -0.95
C ASN A 195 -3.43 -5.29 0.54
N ILE A 196 -2.20 -5.66 0.93
CA ILE A 196 -1.82 -5.83 2.33
C ILE A 196 -1.92 -4.51 3.12
N ARG A 197 -1.51 -3.38 2.54
CA ARG A 197 -1.62 -2.05 3.17
C ARG A 197 -3.08 -1.64 3.35
N ILE A 198 -3.92 -1.83 2.32
CA ILE A 198 -5.36 -1.55 2.40
C ILE A 198 -6.01 -2.45 3.45
N TRP A 199 -5.73 -3.77 3.45
CA TRP A 199 -6.25 -4.69 4.45
C TRP A 199 -5.90 -4.25 5.88
N LYS A 200 -4.65 -3.84 6.11
CA LYS A 200 -4.22 -3.31 7.41
C LYS A 200 -4.96 -2.03 7.78
N ALA A 201 -5.22 -1.14 6.83
CA ALA A 201 -5.97 0.10 7.07
C ALA A 201 -7.44 -0.18 7.41
N LEU A 202 -8.09 -1.10 6.68
CA LEU A 202 -9.48 -1.51 6.96
C LEU A 202 -9.64 -2.21 8.32
N ASN A 203 -8.62 -2.94 8.77
CA ASN A 203 -8.62 -3.64 10.06
C ASN A 203 -7.91 -2.86 11.18
N SER A 204 -7.62 -1.56 10.98
CA SER A 204 -6.82 -0.75 11.91
C SER A 204 -7.57 -0.32 13.18
N GLU A 205 -8.90 -0.43 13.23
CA GLU A 205 -9.70 -0.19 14.46
C GLU A 205 -9.24 -1.06 15.64
N VAL A 206 -8.64 -2.22 15.36
CA VAL A 206 -8.04 -3.11 16.37
C VAL A 206 -6.83 -2.46 17.10
N LYS A 207 -6.30 -1.32 16.64
CA LYS A 207 -5.05 -0.70 17.15
C LYS A 207 -5.18 0.75 17.62
N GLY A 208 -6.38 1.27 17.88
CA GLY A 208 -6.55 2.56 18.57
C GLY A 208 -6.10 3.82 17.80
N GLY A 209 -6.16 3.80 16.46
CA GLY A 209 -5.84 4.96 15.63
C GLY A 209 -6.88 6.09 15.74
N ASN A 210 -6.46 7.35 15.53
CA ASN A 210 -7.37 8.50 15.50
C ASN A 210 -8.25 8.46 14.24
N MET A 211 -9.55 8.19 14.42
CA MET A 211 -10.52 8.08 13.33
C MET A 211 -11.44 9.29 13.21
N ASN A 212 -11.12 10.40 13.86
CA ASN A 212 -12.02 11.54 13.92
C ASN A 212 -12.28 12.16 12.53
N ILE A 213 -11.27 12.13 11.65
CA ILE A 213 -11.41 12.58 10.26
C ILE A 213 -12.38 11.66 9.50
N ILE A 214 -12.19 10.33 9.60
CA ILE A 214 -13.07 9.34 8.95
C ILE A 214 -14.49 9.51 9.46
N GLN A 215 -14.68 9.64 10.78
CA GLN A 215 -15.98 9.86 11.39
C GLN A 215 -16.66 11.14 10.87
N LYS A 216 -15.88 12.20 10.62
CA LYS A 216 -16.42 13.44 10.06
C LYS A 216 -16.82 13.28 8.59
N VAL A 217 -16.11 12.47 7.82
CA VAL A 217 -16.46 12.16 6.42
C VAL A 217 -17.70 11.25 6.34
N LEU A 218 -17.83 10.28 7.26
CA LEU A 218 -18.94 9.32 7.25
C LEU A 218 -20.27 9.92 7.71
N ARG A 219 -20.24 10.94 8.56
CA ARG A 219 -21.45 11.62 9.01
C ARG A 219 -22.00 12.48 7.87
N SER A 220 -23.21 12.16 7.42
CA SER A 220 -24.04 12.95 6.50
C SER A 220 -24.52 14.27 7.11
N ASP A 221 -23.72 14.90 7.96
CA ASP A 221 -24.10 16.10 8.67
C ASP A 221 -24.10 17.27 7.68
N THR A 222 -25.20 18.03 7.62
CA THR A 222 -25.33 19.20 6.72
C THR A 222 -24.36 20.33 7.04
N THR A 223 -23.59 20.18 8.13
CA THR A 223 -22.52 21.09 8.56
C THR A 223 -21.14 20.76 7.94
N VAL A 224 -21.02 19.71 7.10
CA VAL A 224 -19.79 19.40 6.36
C VAL A 224 -19.44 20.56 5.42
N GLY A 225 -18.42 21.33 5.82
CA GLY A 225 -17.97 22.53 5.10
C GLY A 225 -18.23 23.84 5.84
N ALA A 226 -19.18 23.86 6.80
CA ALA A 226 -19.46 25.01 7.64
C ALA A 226 -18.25 25.34 8.53
N ASN A 227 -17.87 26.62 8.63
CA ASN A 227 -16.80 26.99 9.57
C ASN A 227 -17.32 26.90 11.01
N CYS A 228 -16.39 26.80 11.96
CA CYS A 228 -16.74 26.63 13.36
C CYS A 228 -17.50 27.86 13.87
N THR A 229 -18.73 27.67 14.34
CA THR A 229 -19.56 28.74 14.93
C THR A 229 -18.88 29.40 16.12
N ARG A 230 -18.06 28.66 16.88
CA ARG A 230 -17.26 29.19 18.00
C ARG A 230 -16.06 30.02 17.56
N CYS A 231 -15.55 29.81 16.34
CA CYS A 231 -14.47 30.62 15.78
C CYS A 231 -15.01 31.85 15.03
N PHE A 232 -16.25 31.79 14.53
CA PHE A 232 -16.88 32.91 13.83
C PHE A 232 -17.22 34.09 14.76
N SER A 233 -17.38 33.86 16.06
CA SER A 233 -17.63 34.94 17.03
C SER A 233 -16.38 35.77 17.37
N GLU A 234 -15.21 35.38 16.88
CA GLU A 234 -13.93 36.06 17.08
C GLU A 234 -13.47 36.67 15.74
N GLU A 235 -14.18 37.68 15.22
CA GLU A 235 -13.83 38.41 13.98
C GLU A 235 -12.58 39.29 14.15
N ASN A 236 -11.43 38.66 14.35
CA ASN A 236 -10.13 39.26 14.02
C ASN A 236 -9.43 38.31 13.06
N GLU A 237 -9.00 38.81 11.89
CA GLU A 237 -8.19 38.01 10.96
C GLU A 237 -6.97 37.49 11.72
N SER A 238 -6.90 36.17 11.89
CA SER A 238 -5.89 35.59 12.74
C SER A 238 -4.50 35.85 12.16
N VAL A 239 -3.52 36.07 13.03
CA VAL A 239 -2.13 36.36 12.62
C VAL A 239 -1.59 35.35 11.61
N SER A 240 -2.01 34.07 11.68
CA SER A 240 -1.55 33.08 10.69
C SER A 240 -2.27 33.16 9.33
N VAL A 241 -3.52 33.62 9.27
CA VAL A 241 -4.21 33.85 8.00
C VAL A 241 -3.59 35.06 7.28
N SER A 242 -3.29 36.14 7.99
CA SER A 242 -2.59 37.30 7.42
C SER A 242 -1.18 36.92 6.94
N LYS A 243 -0.40 36.19 7.76
CA LYS A 243 0.92 35.65 7.33
C LYS A 243 0.82 34.74 6.10
N ALA A 244 -0.20 33.90 6.03
CA ALA A 244 -0.43 33.04 4.87
C ALA A 244 -0.83 33.85 3.63
N ARG A 245 -1.66 34.89 3.80
CA ARG A 245 -2.03 35.82 2.73
C ARG A 245 -0.78 36.47 2.13
N ASP A 246 0.08 37.05 2.96
CA ASP A 246 1.33 37.68 2.53
C ASP A 246 2.24 36.68 1.83
N ALA A 247 2.32 35.44 2.35
CA ALA A 247 3.13 34.38 1.77
C ALA A 247 2.71 33.96 0.35
N ILE A 248 1.42 34.04 0.01
CA ILE A 248 0.91 33.58 -1.29
C ILE A 248 0.69 34.70 -2.30
N VAL A 249 0.85 35.98 -1.92
CA VAL A 249 0.74 37.13 -2.85
C VAL A 249 1.60 36.95 -4.10
N PRO A 250 2.89 36.55 -4.01
CA PRO A 250 3.76 36.43 -5.18
C PRO A 250 3.28 35.41 -6.22
N PHE A 251 2.44 34.46 -5.82
CA PHE A 251 2.07 33.30 -6.65
C PHE A 251 0.99 33.60 -7.69
N ARG A 252 0.44 34.83 -7.73
CA ARG A 252 -0.58 35.26 -8.70
C ARG A 252 -1.72 34.25 -8.79
N LEU A 253 -2.27 33.91 -7.62
CA LEU A 253 -3.47 33.06 -7.51
C LEU A 253 -4.71 33.89 -7.88
N ASP A 254 -5.69 33.26 -8.54
CA ASP A 254 -7.00 33.88 -8.72
C ASP A 254 -7.79 33.92 -7.39
N ASN A 255 -8.94 34.59 -7.39
CA ASN A 255 -9.74 34.78 -6.18
C ASN A 255 -10.23 33.44 -5.58
N SER A 256 -10.58 32.46 -6.41
CA SER A 256 -11.05 31.15 -5.95
C SER A 256 -9.92 30.34 -5.32
N GLN A 257 -8.74 30.36 -5.93
CA GLN A 257 -7.55 29.68 -5.43
C GLN A 257 -7.05 30.31 -4.12
N LYS A 258 -7.03 31.65 -4.04
CA LYS A 258 -6.70 32.39 -2.81
C LYS A 258 -7.67 32.03 -1.69
N ALA A 259 -8.97 32.07 -1.96
CA ALA A 259 -10.00 31.72 -0.99
C ALA A 259 -9.84 30.28 -0.49
N ALA A 260 -9.55 29.32 -1.39
CA ALA A 260 -9.32 27.93 -1.01
C ALA A 260 -8.12 27.78 -0.06
N VAL A 261 -6.98 28.41 -0.37
CA VAL A 261 -5.78 28.37 0.49
C VAL A 261 -6.07 28.98 1.86
N LEU A 262 -6.60 30.21 1.89
CA LEU A 262 -6.86 30.93 3.14
C LEU A 262 -7.91 30.22 4.01
N ASN A 263 -8.95 29.65 3.40
CA ASN A 263 -9.96 28.87 4.13
C ASN A 263 -9.34 27.63 4.78
N CYS A 264 -8.45 26.91 4.08
CA CYS A 264 -7.72 25.78 4.66
C CYS A 264 -6.84 26.20 5.85
N ILE A 265 -6.13 27.33 5.76
CA ILE A 265 -5.30 27.85 6.86
C ILE A 265 -6.15 28.27 8.06
N ALA A 266 -7.24 29.00 7.83
CA ALA A 266 -8.17 29.39 8.90
C ALA A 266 -8.75 28.16 9.60
N THR A 267 -9.14 27.16 8.80
CA THR A 267 -9.72 25.91 9.30
C THR A 267 -8.75 25.10 10.16
N ARG A 268 -7.44 25.17 9.88
CA ARG A 268 -6.38 24.55 10.69
C ARG A 268 -6.31 25.13 12.11
N GLN A 269 -6.63 26.41 12.28
CA GLN A 269 -6.55 27.07 13.60
C GLN A 269 -7.70 26.69 14.53
N CYS A 270 -8.73 26.03 14.02
CA CYS A 270 -9.84 25.56 14.83
C CYS A 270 -9.45 24.33 15.64
N TYR A 271 -9.31 24.48 16.96
CA TYR A 271 -9.08 23.35 17.88
C TYR A 271 -10.38 22.71 18.39
N HIS A 272 -11.53 23.29 18.07
CA HIS A 272 -12.84 22.83 18.56
C HIS A 272 -13.33 21.56 17.86
N GLN A 273 -12.85 21.29 16.65
CA GLN A 273 -13.29 20.14 15.86
C GLN A 273 -12.24 19.73 14.81
N ASN A 274 -12.24 18.45 14.45
CA ASN A 274 -11.53 17.97 13.27
C ASN A 274 -12.17 18.55 12.02
N THR A 275 -11.40 18.78 10.97
CA THR A 275 -11.88 19.51 9.79
C THR A 275 -11.48 18.79 8.50
N VAL A 276 -12.38 18.85 7.52
CA VAL A 276 -12.18 18.31 6.18
C VAL A 276 -12.66 19.38 5.21
N LYS A 277 -11.85 19.67 4.19
CA LYS A 277 -12.19 20.62 3.13
C LYS A 277 -11.96 19.93 1.79
N LEU A 278 -12.95 20.04 0.91
CA LEU A 278 -12.86 19.57 -0.46
C LEU A 278 -12.55 20.76 -1.36
N ILE A 279 -11.42 20.71 -2.05
CA ILE A 279 -11.09 21.66 -3.12
C ILE A 279 -11.42 20.96 -4.43
N TRP A 280 -12.44 21.46 -5.12
CA TRP A 280 -12.84 20.96 -6.43
C TRP A 280 -12.47 21.97 -7.52
N GLY A 281 -12.02 21.46 -8.66
CA GLY A 281 -11.65 22.29 -9.80
C GLY A 281 -11.64 21.49 -11.11
N PRO A 282 -12.28 21.99 -12.18
CA PRO A 282 -12.22 21.40 -13.51
C PRO A 282 -10.78 21.22 -14.04
N PRO A 283 -10.58 20.47 -15.15
CA PRO A 283 -9.30 20.44 -15.85
C PRO A 283 -8.81 21.86 -16.17
N GLY A 284 -7.50 22.11 -16.03
CA GLY A 284 -6.90 23.42 -16.33
C GLY A 284 -7.03 24.51 -15.25
N THR A 285 -7.82 24.33 -14.18
CA THR A 285 -8.04 25.39 -13.17
C THR A 285 -6.92 25.57 -12.14
N GLY A 286 -5.72 25.02 -12.41
CA GLY A 286 -4.55 25.22 -11.57
C GLY A 286 -4.58 24.52 -10.21
N LYS A 287 -5.32 23.40 -10.04
CA LYS A 287 -5.37 22.62 -8.78
C LYS A 287 -3.99 22.39 -8.16
N THR A 288 -3.01 21.92 -8.94
CA THR A 288 -1.63 21.70 -8.47
C THR A 288 -0.96 22.98 -7.98
N LYS A 289 -1.22 24.12 -8.65
CA LYS A 289 -0.73 25.44 -8.23
C LYS A 289 -1.35 25.86 -6.89
N THR A 290 -2.65 25.63 -6.70
CA THR A 290 -3.35 25.88 -5.43
C THR A 290 -2.78 25.03 -4.30
N VAL A 291 -2.60 23.71 -4.53
CA VAL A 291 -2.03 22.80 -3.54
C VAL A 291 -0.59 23.20 -3.19
N ALA A 292 0.27 23.45 -4.17
CA ALA A 292 1.64 23.88 -3.92
C ALA A 292 1.70 25.20 -3.11
N SER A 293 0.81 26.15 -3.40
CA SER A 293 0.71 27.41 -2.65
C SER A 293 0.26 27.21 -1.21
N LEU A 294 -0.69 26.30 -0.97
CA LEU A 294 -1.10 25.90 0.37
C LEU A 294 0.05 25.24 1.14
N LEU A 295 0.78 24.32 0.50
CA LEU A 295 1.93 23.66 1.11
C LEU A 295 3.03 24.65 1.46
N PHE A 296 3.31 25.61 0.58
CA PHE A 296 4.26 26.68 0.86
C PHE A 296 3.84 27.51 2.07
N ALA A 297 2.57 27.93 2.16
CA ALA A 297 2.06 28.68 3.31
C ALA A 297 2.19 27.86 4.61
N LEU A 298 1.87 26.57 4.58
CA LEU A 298 2.02 25.65 5.71
C LEU A 298 3.49 25.46 6.13
N LEU A 299 4.40 25.38 5.15
CA LEU A 299 5.84 25.28 5.38
C LEU A 299 6.39 26.53 6.08
N ARG A 300 6.03 27.73 5.61
CA ARG A 300 6.39 29.00 6.27
C ARG A 300 5.83 29.13 7.69
N MET A 301 4.71 28.45 7.95
CA MET A 301 4.12 28.33 9.28
C MET A 301 4.72 27.20 10.14
N LYS A 302 5.80 26.54 9.68
CA LYS A 302 6.48 25.42 10.35
C LYS A 302 5.55 24.25 10.66
N CYS A 303 4.58 24.01 9.78
CA CYS A 303 3.67 22.88 9.90
C CYS A 303 4.32 21.62 9.34
N ARG A 304 4.26 20.52 10.10
CA ARG A 304 4.54 19.19 9.57
C ARG A 304 3.35 18.77 8.72
N THR A 305 3.54 18.69 7.41
CA THR A 305 2.47 18.41 6.45
C THR A 305 2.80 17.16 5.65
N LEU A 306 1.86 16.21 5.64
CA LEU A 306 1.91 15.04 4.77
C LEU A 306 1.04 15.30 3.55
N THR A 307 1.63 15.14 2.36
CA THR A 307 0.90 15.22 1.08
C THR A 307 0.98 13.88 0.39
N CYS A 308 -0.17 13.38 -0.08
CA CYS A 308 -0.26 12.12 -0.81
C CYS A 308 -0.95 12.36 -2.15
N ALA A 309 -0.56 11.60 -3.17
CA ALA A 309 -1.29 11.49 -4.43
C ALA A 309 -1.34 10.02 -4.89
N PRO A 310 -2.31 9.63 -5.75
CA PRO A 310 -2.44 8.23 -6.18
C PRO A 310 -1.29 7.71 -7.06
N THR A 311 -0.53 8.60 -7.71
CA THR A 311 0.56 8.23 -8.63
C THR A 311 1.85 8.99 -8.32
N ASN A 312 3.01 8.39 -8.60
CA ASN A 312 4.31 9.05 -8.43
C ASN A 312 4.42 10.33 -9.25
N ILE A 313 3.96 10.32 -10.50
CA ILE A 313 3.97 11.49 -11.39
C ILE A 313 3.22 12.66 -10.72
N ALA A 314 2.09 12.41 -10.05
CA ALA A 314 1.37 13.45 -9.34
C ALA A 314 2.13 13.94 -8.09
N VAL A 315 2.76 13.04 -7.33
CA VAL A 315 3.62 13.40 -6.18
C VAL A 315 4.79 14.28 -6.63
N ILE A 316 5.50 13.86 -7.67
CA ILE A 316 6.61 14.59 -8.28
C ILE A 316 6.12 15.95 -8.79
N GLY A 317 4.99 15.99 -9.49
CA GLY A 317 4.42 17.23 -10.03
C GLY A 317 4.08 18.27 -8.95
N VAL A 318 3.51 17.83 -7.82
CA VAL A 318 3.24 18.71 -6.67
C VAL A 318 4.55 19.15 -6.02
N THR A 319 5.49 18.24 -5.83
CA THR A 319 6.79 18.52 -5.18
C THR A 319 7.63 19.49 -6.00
N ALA A 320 7.77 19.26 -7.30
CA ALA A 320 8.49 20.16 -8.20
C ALA A 320 7.89 21.57 -8.19
N ARG A 321 6.55 21.67 -8.17
CA ARG A 321 5.86 22.95 -8.08
C ARG A 321 6.15 23.64 -6.74
N LEU A 322 6.09 22.92 -5.61
CA LEU A 322 6.43 23.46 -4.30
C LEU A 322 7.90 23.92 -4.24
N MET A 323 8.83 23.12 -4.75
CA MET A 323 10.26 23.45 -4.77
C MET A 323 10.52 24.73 -5.56
N SER A 324 9.88 24.91 -6.72
CA SER A 324 9.97 26.17 -7.47
C SER A 324 9.53 27.37 -6.64
N LEU A 325 8.40 27.27 -5.92
CA LEU A 325 7.93 28.35 -5.04
C LEU A 325 8.91 28.63 -3.89
N VAL A 326 9.53 27.59 -3.33
CA VAL A 326 10.54 27.74 -2.28
C VAL A 326 11.79 28.43 -2.82
N ILE A 327 12.33 27.98 -3.95
CA ILE A 327 13.53 28.56 -4.58
C ILE A 327 13.32 30.04 -4.90
N ASP A 328 12.19 30.39 -5.51
CA ASP A 328 11.85 31.77 -5.86
C ASP A 328 11.72 32.68 -4.62
N SER A 329 11.55 32.09 -3.42
CA SER A 329 11.40 32.82 -2.15
C SER A 329 12.67 32.90 -1.29
N LEU A 330 13.76 32.20 -1.65
CA LEU A 330 15.00 32.10 -0.85
C LEU A 330 15.76 33.42 -0.67
N GLY A 331 15.34 34.51 -1.32
CA GLY A 331 15.90 35.86 -1.14
C GLY A 331 15.48 36.57 0.17
N TYR A 332 14.58 36.00 0.97
CA TYR A 332 14.05 36.62 2.19
C TYR A 332 14.17 35.69 3.41
N ASP A 333 15.15 35.97 4.29
CA ASP A 333 15.30 35.51 5.68
C ASP A 333 14.93 34.00 5.93
N THR A 334 15.85 33.09 5.60
CA THR A 334 15.52 31.66 5.43
C THR A 334 15.68 30.85 6.72
N THR A 335 14.60 30.76 7.50
CA THR A 335 14.43 29.75 8.58
C THR A 335 13.84 28.41 8.09
N TYR A 336 13.70 28.24 6.78
CA TYR A 336 13.14 27.08 6.07
C TYR A 336 13.78 26.96 4.67
N GLY A 337 13.89 25.75 4.12
CA GLY A 337 14.56 25.49 2.84
C GLY A 337 14.25 24.13 2.21
N LEU A 338 14.99 23.78 1.15
CA LEU A 338 14.78 22.52 0.42
C LEU A 338 15.01 21.28 1.30
N GLY A 339 15.85 21.38 2.34
CA GLY A 339 16.08 20.31 3.31
C GLY A 339 14.85 19.95 4.17
N ASP A 340 13.83 20.81 4.19
CA ASP A 340 12.57 20.57 4.91
C ASP A 340 11.53 19.79 4.08
N ILE A 341 11.84 19.48 2.81
CA ILE A 341 10.96 18.75 1.90
C ILE A 341 11.53 17.35 1.69
N VAL A 342 10.76 16.33 2.08
CA VAL A 342 11.10 14.92 1.85
C VAL A 342 10.08 14.32 0.89
N LEU A 343 10.57 13.79 -0.23
CA LEU A 343 9.76 13.04 -1.19
C LEU A 343 9.94 11.54 -0.94
N PHE A 344 8.82 10.82 -0.84
CA PHE A 344 8.77 9.36 -0.78
C PHE A 344 8.08 8.82 -2.03
N GLY A 345 8.71 7.85 -2.69
CA GLY A 345 8.21 7.13 -3.86
C GLY A 345 9.11 5.94 -4.18
N ASN A 346 8.68 5.05 -5.07
CA ASN A 346 9.59 4.17 -5.79
C ASN A 346 10.33 5.01 -6.86
N GLY A 347 11.51 4.54 -7.31
CA GLY A 347 12.39 5.27 -8.23
C GLY A 347 11.86 5.45 -9.66
N GLU A 348 10.54 5.39 -9.85
CA GLU A 348 9.81 5.48 -11.11
C GLU A 348 8.98 6.76 -11.20
#